data_AF-A0A934NBA5-F1
#
_entry.id   AF-A0A934NBA5-F1
#
_cell.length_a   1.000
_cell.length_b   1.000
_cell.length_c   1.000
_cell.angle_alpha   90.00
_cell.angle_beta   90.00
_cell.angle_gamma   90.00
#
_symmetry.space_group_name_H-M   'P 1'
#
loop_
_entity.id
_entity.type
_entity.pdbx_description
1 polymer ?
#
loop_
_entity_poly.entity_id
_entity_poly.type
_entity_poly.pdbx_seq_one_letter_code
_entity_poly.pdbx_strand_id
1 'polypeptide(L)'
;MHRLGAIFLFYRPYFVWSMTINILIVIFNPYILPSIITKLLLTFFVWYLVHETGAKRKLLFYKNLGISTWRLFTTLFFIDITITITFLLLMKVFV
;
A
#
# COMPACT_ATOMS: atom_id res chain seq x y z
N MET A 1 -2.53 -16.66 -16.06
CA MET A 1 -2.33 -15.25 -15.65
C MET A 1 -1.04 -15.14 -14.85
N HIS A 2 -0.13 -14.25 -15.25
CA HIS A 2 1.19 -14.08 -14.63
C HIS A 2 1.07 -13.70 -13.13
N ARG A 3 1.96 -14.22 -12.27
CA ARG A 3 1.96 -13.98 -10.79
C ARG A 3 1.86 -12.50 -10.41
N LEU A 4 2.41 -11.61 -11.23
CA LEU A 4 2.35 -10.15 -11.06
C LEU A 4 0.93 -9.59 -11.17
N GLY A 5 0.10 -10.10 -12.10
CA GLY A 5 -1.27 -9.63 -12.29
C GLY A 5 -2.16 -9.92 -11.08
N ALA A 6 -1.90 -11.03 -10.39
CA ALA A 6 -2.61 -11.38 -9.16
C ALA A 6 -2.31 -10.39 -8.02
N ILE A 7 -1.04 -9.96 -7.90
CA ILE A 7 -0.60 -8.95 -6.92
C ILE A 7 -1.26 -7.60 -7.22
N PHE A 8 -1.30 -7.18 -8.49
CA PHE A 8 -1.98 -5.94 -8.90
C PHE A 8 -3.48 -5.96 -8.59
N LEU A 9 -4.15 -7.10 -8.76
CA LEU A 9 -5.57 -7.23 -8.43
C LEU A 9 -5.84 -7.03 -6.93
N PHE A 10 -4.91 -7.49 -6.08
CA PHE A 10 -4.96 -7.23 -4.64
C PHE A 10 -4.64 -5.77 -4.30
N TYR A 11 -3.70 -5.16 -5.04
CA TYR A 11 -3.28 -3.77 -4.86
C TYR A 11 -4.40 -2.77 -5.20
N ARG A 12 -5.25 -3.06 -6.19
CA ARG A 12 -6.24 -2.13 -6.75
C ARG A 12 -7.12 -1.41 -5.69
N PRO A 13 -7.79 -2.08 -4.75
CA PRO A 13 -8.55 -1.39 -3.72
C PRO A 13 -7.68 -0.61 -2.72
N TYR A 14 -6.47 -1.11 -2.43
CA TYR A 14 -5.53 -0.45 -1.52
C TYR A 14 -4.98 0.85 -2.11
N PHE A 15 -4.73 0.87 -3.41
CA PHE A 15 -4.25 2.04 -4.15
C PHE A 15 -5.14 3.27 -3.98
N VAL A 16 -6.47 3.09 -4.07
CA VAL A 16 -7.42 4.19 -3.95
C VAL A 16 -7.35 4.80 -2.55
N TRP A 17 -7.32 3.97 -1.51
CA TRP A 17 -7.15 4.44 -0.13
C TRP A 17 -5.82 5.13 0.11
N SER A 18 -4.75 4.57 -0.46
CA SER A 18 -3.41 5.12 -0.41
C SER A 18 -3.30 6.51 -1.06
N MET A 19 -3.95 6.72 -2.20
CA MET A 19 -4.02 8.02 -2.87
C MET A 19 -4.78 9.05 -2.04
N THR A 20 -5.95 8.68 -1.50
CA THR A 20 -6.73 9.57 -0.63
C THR A 20 -5.89 10.05 0.57
N ILE A 21 -5.12 9.15 1.16
CA ILE A 21 -4.29 9.48 2.32
C ILE A 21 -3.09 10.35 1.92
N ASN A 22 -2.51 10.15 0.73
CA ASN A 22 -1.48 11.07 0.22
C ASN A 22 -2.00 12.50 0.06
N ILE A 23 -3.22 12.68 -0.45
CA ILE A 23 -3.84 14.00 -0.57
C ILE A 23 -4.05 14.63 0.82
N LEU A 24 -4.54 13.86 1.79
CA LEU A 24 -4.70 14.32 3.17
C LEU A 24 -3.36 14.73 3.80
N ILE A 25 -2.31 13.93 3.62
CA ILE A 25 -0.97 14.24 4.14
C ILE A 25 -0.47 15.58 3.57
N VAL A 26 -0.62 15.81 2.27
CA VAL A 26 -0.20 17.08 1.66
C VAL A 26 -0.95 18.29 2.22
N ILE A 27 -2.25 18.15 2.53
CA ILE A 27 -3.05 19.23 3.12
C ILE A 27 -2.62 19.55 4.55
N PHE A 28 -2.40 18.53 5.38
CA PHE A 28 -2.11 18.72 6.80
C PHE A 28 -0.62 18.98 7.08
N ASN A 29 0.28 18.25 6.41
CA ASN A 29 1.70 18.36 6.64
C ASN A 29 2.55 17.65 5.54
N PRO A 30 3.26 18.40 4.67
CA PRO A 30 4.02 17.83 3.56
C PRO A 30 5.38 17.21 3.94
N TYR A 31 5.69 17.02 5.23
CA TYR A 31 6.96 16.40 5.62
C TYR A 31 7.00 14.90 5.27
N ILE A 32 8.15 14.47 4.75
CA ILE A 32 8.39 13.10 4.26
C ILE A 32 8.32 12.07 5.42
N LEU A 33 8.87 12.40 6.59
CA LEU A 33 8.91 11.51 7.75
C LEU A 33 7.52 11.08 8.25
N PRO A 34 6.59 11.99 8.58
CA PRO A 34 5.23 11.61 9.01
C PRO A 34 4.45 10.88 7.89
N SER A 35 4.71 11.19 6.63
CA SER A 35 4.12 10.47 5.48
C SER A 35 4.54 8.99 5.46
N ILE A 36 5.82 8.69 5.69
CA ILE A 36 6.30 7.30 5.74
C ILE A 36 5.74 6.55 6.95
N ILE A 37 5.66 7.19 8.12
CA ILE A 37 5.12 6.58 9.35
C ILE A 37 3.64 6.21 9.17
N THR A 38 2.83 7.11 8.61
CA THR A 38 1.41 6.84 8.34
C THR A 38 1.23 5.71 7.33
N LYS A 39 2.08 5.64 6.30
CA LYS A 39 2.10 4.54 5.31
C LYS A 39 2.45 3.18 5.90
N LEU A 40 3.42 3.12 6.80
CA LEU A 40 3.73 1.92 7.56
C LEU A 40 2.54 1.45 8.38
N LEU A 41 1.89 2.39 9.08
CA LEU A 41 0.74 2.11 9.92
C LEU A 41 -0.47 1.61 9.11
N LEU A 42 -0.72 2.19 7.92
CA LEU A 42 -1.72 1.69 6.97
C LEU A 42 -1.45 0.28 6.47
N THR A 43 -0.20 -0.01 6.12
CA THR A 43 0.20 -1.33 5.65
C THR A 43 -0.03 -2.37 6.75
N PHE A 44 0.35 -2.03 7.99
CA PHE A 44 0.11 -2.88 9.15
C PHE A 44 -1.39 -3.05 9.45
N PHE A 45 -2.17 -1.97 9.36
CA PHE A 45 -3.61 -2.00 9.57
C PHE A 45 -4.31 -2.90 8.54
N VAL A 46 -3.93 -2.81 7.25
CA VAL A 46 -4.48 -3.69 6.22
C VAL A 46 -4.03 -5.13 6.40
N TRP A 47 -2.78 -5.35 6.84
CA TRP A 47 -2.34 -6.69 7.22
C TRP A 47 -3.19 -7.27 8.35
N TYR A 48 -3.43 -6.51 9.42
CA TYR A 48 -4.26 -6.90 10.55
C TYR A 48 -5.71 -7.18 10.11
N LEU A 49 -6.32 -6.26 9.37
CA LEU A 49 -7.71 -6.36 8.92
C LEU A 49 -7.89 -7.57 7.99
N VAL A 50 -6.96 -7.82 7.08
CA VAL A 50 -7.03 -8.98 6.18
C VAL A 50 -6.79 -10.30 6.92
N HIS A 51 -5.97 -10.28 7.97
CA HIS A 51 -5.72 -11.46 8.80
C HIS A 51 -6.92 -11.84 9.67
N GLU A 52 -7.61 -10.84 10.23
CA GLU A 52 -8.72 -11.02 11.16
C GLU A 52 -10.08 -11.19 10.46
N THR A 53 -10.27 -10.56 9.29
CA THR A 53 -11.53 -10.67 8.55
C THR A 53 -11.56 -11.87 7.60
N GLY A 54 -12.75 -12.14 7.02
CA GLY A 54 -12.95 -13.16 5.98
C GLY A 54 -12.08 -13.00 4.72
N ALA A 55 -11.34 -11.89 4.59
CA ALA A 55 -10.32 -11.71 3.58
C ALA A 55 -9.10 -12.65 3.76
N LYS A 56 -8.98 -13.36 4.88
CA LYS A 56 -8.03 -14.48 5.07
C LYS A 56 -8.13 -15.54 3.97
N ARG A 57 -9.33 -15.75 3.40
CA ARG A 57 -9.52 -16.65 2.24
C ARG A 57 -8.80 -16.16 1.00
N LYS A 58 -8.71 -14.83 0.79
CA LYS A 58 -7.90 -14.25 -0.29
C LYS A 58 -6.41 -14.49 -0.02
N LEU A 59 -5.92 -14.30 1.20
CA LEU A 59 -4.52 -14.61 1.53
C LEU A 59 -4.15 -16.08 1.29
N LEU A 60 -5.03 -17.01 1.64
CA LEU A 60 -4.84 -18.44 1.36
C LEU A 60 -4.80 -18.73 -0.15
N PHE A 61 -5.61 -18.05 -0.96
CA PHE A 61 -5.54 -18.14 -2.42
C PHE A 61 -4.17 -17.69 -2.96
N TYR A 62 -3.65 -16.55 -2.49
CA TYR A 62 -2.32 -16.08 -2.88
C TYR A 62 -1.19 -16.99 -2.38
N LYS A 63 -1.34 -17.56 -1.18
CA LYS A 63 -0.42 -18.56 -0.64
C LYS A 63 -0.40 -19.83 -1.49
N ASN A 64 -1.56 -20.31 -1.94
CA ASN A 64 -1.68 -21.46 -2.84
C ASN A 64 -1.10 -21.19 -4.24
N LEU A 65 -1.06 -19.93 -4.68
CA LEU A 65 -0.33 -19.50 -5.88
C LEU A 65 1.20 -19.42 -5.69
N GLY A 66 1.70 -19.76 -4.50
CA GLY A 66 3.12 -19.73 -4.15
C GLY A 66 3.64 -18.34 -3.76
N ILE A 67 2.75 -17.38 -3.51
CA ILE A 67 3.12 -16.02 -3.07
C ILE A 67 2.99 -15.97 -1.56
N SER A 68 4.10 -15.76 -0.85
CA SER A 68 4.04 -15.59 0.60
C SER A 68 3.34 -14.29 0.97
N THR A 69 2.54 -14.32 2.05
CA THR A 69 1.83 -13.15 2.58
C THR A 69 2.78 -11.97 2.78
N TRP A 70 3.94 -12.23 3.41
CA TRP A 70 4.98 -11.22 3.62
C TRP A 70 5.45 -10.57 2.32
N ARG A 71 5.71 -11.35 1.27
CA ARG A 71 6.16 -10.81 -0.03
C ARG A 71 5.09 -9.96 -0.71
N LEU A 72 3.83 -10.29 -0.47
CA LEU A 72 2.68 -9.55 -1.00
C LEU A 72 2.58 -8.17 -0.34
N PHE A 73 2.65 -8.11 0.99
CA PHE A 73 2.61 -6.86 1.75
C PHE A 73 3.86 -5.98 1.56
N THR A 74 5.05 -6.58 1.47
CA THR A 74 6.28 -5.80 1.21
C THR A 74 6.25 -5.18 -0.18
N THR A 75 5.83 -5.92 -1.21
CA THR A 75 5.68 -5.39 -2.57
C THR A 75 4.68 -4.24 -2.62
N LEU A 76 3.54 -4.41 -1.93
CA LEU A 76 2.54 -3.37 -1.72
C LEU A 76 3.16 -2.09 -1.15
N PHE A 77 3.88 -2.21 -0.05
CA PHE A 77 4.52 -1.10 0.65
C PHE A 77 5.56 -0.37 -0.21
N PHE A 78 6.40 -1.11 -0.94
CA PHE A 78 7.39 -0.52 -1.83
C PHE A 78 6.75 0.29 -2.95
N ILE A 79 5.75 -0.27 -3.65
CA ILE A 79 5.01 0.46 -4.69
C ILE A 79 4.40 1.73 -4.10
N ASP A 80 3.80 1.62 -2.91
CA ASP A 80 3.12 2.71 -2.25
C ASP A 80 4.05 3.86 -1.83
N ILE A 81 5.23 3.52 -1.29
CA ILE A 81 6.27 4.48 -0.96
C ILE A 81 6.81 5.16 -2.20
N THR A 82 7.11 4.42 -3.27
CA THR A 82 7.63 5.01 -4.51
C THR A 82 6.66 6.06 -5.04
N ILE A 83 5.36 5.74 -5.11
CA ILE A 83 4.32 6.68 -5.55
C ILE A 83 4.27 7.91 -4.64
N THR A 84 4.37 7.72 -3.33
CA THR A 84 4.33 8.80 -2.34
C THR A 84 5.53 9.73 -2.43
N ILE A 85 6.74 9.18 -2.57
CA ILE A 85 7.96 9.96 -2.75
C ILE A 85 7.89 10.74 -4.06
N THR A 86 7.50 10.10 -5.16
CA THR A 86 7.32 10.78 -6.46
C THR A 86 6.29 11.91 -6.35
N PHE A 87 5.18 11.69 -5.65
CA PHE A 87 4.15 12.71 -5.43
C PHE A 87 4.65 13.89 -4.58
N LEU A 88 5.34 13.63 -3.47
CA LEU A 88 5.91 14.67 -2.62
C LEU A 88 6.98 15.49 -3.35
N LEU A 89 7.83 14.83 -4.15
CA LEU A 89 8.82 15.51 -4.99
C LEU A 89 8.16 16.41 -6.03
N LEU A 90 7.11 15.91 -6.72
CA LEU A 90 6.33 16.71 -7.66
C LEU A 90 5.72 17.94 -6.95
N MET A 91 5.06 17.74 -5.81
CA MET A 91 4.45 18.85 -5.06
C MET A 91 5.48 19.89 -4.62
N LYS A 92 6.68 19.47 -4.22
CA LYS A 92 7.78 20.38 -3.86
C LYS A 92 8.31 21.20 -5.04
N VAL A 93 8.09 20.77 -6.30
CA VAL A 93 8.44 21.58 -7.47
C VAL A 93 7.44 22.73 -7.68
N PHE A 94 6.21 22.59 -7.22
CA PHE A 94 5.14 23.59 -7.38
C PHE A 94 4.96 24.54 -6.19
N VAL A 95 5.54 24.21 -5.02
CA VAL A 95 5.54 25.04 -3.79
C VAL A 95 6.91 25.67 -3.60
#